data_AF-A0A940UC76-F1
#
_entry.id   AF-A0A940UC76-F1
#
_cell.length_a   1.000
_cell.length_b   1.000
_cell.length_c   1.000
_cell.angle_alpha   90.00
_cell.angle_beta   90.00
_cell.angle_gamma   90.00
#
_symmetry.space_group_name_H-M   'P 1'
#
loop_
_entity.id
_entity.type
_entity.pdbx_description
1 polymer ?
#
loop_
_entity_poly.entity_id
_entity_poly.type
_entity_poly.pdbx_seq_one_letter_code
_entity_poly.pdbx_strand_id
1 'polypeptide(L)'
;ALRDFARKATASGYKTFSLCSRQLRCEAPQELGSQARREQRVSAARQLYAERWGAPGSYLLPCNDSLPGESIDSFRETLLAAARQGDRITVTAAAKQGRLLLQEGLSALHENITMLALPRLFPGRVMRRAVEGIVGDDAGAMVITDDTATTWSLGRLSYADFTANIRLRRDRYYQGGGHV
;
A
#
# COMPACT_ATOMS: atom_id res chain seq x y z
N ALA A 1 10.77 -6.43 -9.52
CA ALA A 1 10.27 -7.36 -10.55
C ALA A 1 8.76 -7.56 -10.45
N LEU A 2 8.22 -8.16 -9.37
CA LEU A 2 6.79 -8.45 -9.24
C LEU A 2 5.88 -7.22 -9.31
N ARG A 3 6.26 -6.11 -8.66
CA ARG A 3 5.52 -4.85 -8.70
C ARG A 3 5.42 -4.23 -10.10
N ASP A 4 6.50 -4.29 -10.87
CA ASP A 4 6.53 -3.79 -12.25
C ASP A 4 5.65 -4.66 -13.17
N PHE A 5 5.70 -5.99 -12.98
CA PHE A 5 4.80 -6.92 -13.65
C PHE A 5 3.33 -6.64 -13.33
N ALA A 6 2.98 -6.49 -12.05
CA ALA A 6 1.61 -6.24 -11.63
C ALA A 6 1.04 -4.95 -12.23
N ARG A 7 1.84 -3.88 -12.29
CA ARG A 7 1.45 -2.62 -12.94
C ARG A 7 1.25 -2.76 -14.45
N LYS A 8 2.18 -3.43 -15.15
CA LYS A 8 2.05 -3.69 -16.59
C LYS A 8 0.83 -4.54 -16.92
N ALA A 9 0.57 -5.58 -16.12
CA ALA A 9 -0.63 -6.41 -16.26
C ALA A 9 -1.90 -5.56 -16.11
N THR A 10 -1.97 -4.70 -15.09
CA THR A 10 -3.11 -3.77 -14.90
C THR A 10 -3.25 -2.78 -16.05
N ALA A 11 -2.13 -2.25 -16.59
CA ALA A 11 -2.12 -1.37 -17.75
C ALA A 11 -2.80 -2.00 -18.97
N SER A 12 -2.56 -3.28 -19.18
CA SER A 12 -3.13 -4.07 -20.28
C SER A 12 -4.52 -4.64 -19.96
N GLY A 13 -5.17 -4.20 -18.88
CA GLY A 13 -6.52 -4.63 -18.50
C GLY A 13 -6.60 -5.92 -17.69
N TYR A 14 -5.46 -6.53 -17.33
CA TYR A 14 -5.43 -7.76 -16.53
C TYR A 14 -5.49 -7.46 -15.03
N LYS A 15 -6.22 -8.30 -14.29
CA LYS A 15 -6.26 -8.28 -12.83
C LYS A 15 -5.19 -9.22 -12.26
N THR A 16 -4.42 -8.74 -11.29
CA THR A 16 -3.46 -9.55 -10.54
C THR A 16 -3.99 -9.81 -9.14
N PHE A 17 -3.86 -11.05 -8.69
CA PHE A 17 -4.31 -11.49 -7.37
C PHE A 17 -3.13 -12.10 -6.62
N SER A 18 -3.03 -11.81 -5.33
CA SER A 18 -2.16 -12.56 -4.43
C SER A 18 -2.94 -13.78 -3.93
N LEU A 19 -2.38 -14.97 -4.13
CA LEU A 19 -2.96 -16.19 -3.56
C LEU A 19 -2.34 -16.41 -2.18
N CYS A 20 -3.15 -16.33 -1.12
CA CYS A 20 -2.79 -16.89 0.19
C CYS A 20 -2.90 -18.42 0.14
N SER A 21 -2.14 -19.09 -0.73
CA SER A 21 -2.08 -20.55 -0.72
C SER A 21 -1.11 -21.05 0.35
N ARG A 22 -1.44 -22.19 0.96
CA ARG A 22 -0.57 -22.89 1.91
C ARG A 22 0.73 -23.27 1.21
N GLN A 23 1.84 -22.75 1.73
CA GLN A 23 3.23 -23.13 1.47
C GLN A 23 3.54 -23.60 0.05
N LEU A 24 3.87 -22.66 -0.84
CA LEU A 24 4.75 -22.97 -1.96
C LEU A 24 6.14 -23.31 -1.37
N ARG A 25 6.57 -24.55 -1.51
CA ARG A 25 7.98 -24.91 -1.28
C ARG A 25 8.79 -24.38 -2.45
N CYS A 26 9.24 -23.14 -2.33
CA CYS A 26 10.34 -22.63 -3.14
C CYS A 26 11.62 -23.18 -2.53
N GLU A 27 12.24 -24.15 -3.20
CA GLU A 27 13.65 -24.45 -2.94
C GLU A 27 14.48 -23.23 -3.33
N ALA A 28 15.41 -22.84 -2.46
CA ALA A 28 16.29 -21.71 -2.75
C ALA A 28 17.04 -22.03 -4.06
N PRO A 29 16.87 -21.23 -5.12
CA PRO A 29 17.59 -21.48 -6.35
C PRO A 29 19.08 -21.44 -6.04
N GLN A 30 19.83 -22.42 -6.55
CA GLN A 30 21.28 -22.44 -6.40
C GLN A 30 21.85 -21.12 -6.91
N GLU A 31 22.45 -20.34 -6.00
CA GLU A 31 22.87 -18.98 -6.30
C GLU A 31 24.12 -18.99 -7.17
N LEU A 32 23.95 -18.82 -8.48
CA LEU A 32 25.05 -18.71 -9.43
C LEU A 32 25.44 -17.23 -9.63
N GLY A 33 26.74 -16.94 -9.56
CA GLY A 33 27.32 -15.61 -9.81
C GLY A 33 27.63 -14.78 -8.55
N SER A 34 28.29 -13.63 -8.73
CA SER A 34 28.76 -12.83 -7.59
C SER A 34 27.61 -12.12 -6.87
N GLN A 35 27.69 -12.08 -5.53
CA GLN A 35 26.77 -11.33 -4.67
C GLN A 35 26.72 -9.85 -5.06
N ALA A 36 27.87 -9.24 -5.32
CA ALA A 36 27.96 -7.84 -5.73
C ALA A 36 27.15 -7.51 -7.00
N ARG A 37 27.18 -8.39 -8.02
CA ARG A 37 26.35 -8.21 -9.24
C ARG A 37 24.86 -8.38 -8.98
N ARG A 38 24.48 -9.15 -7.95
CA ARG A 38 23.07 -9.32 -7.54
C ARG A 38 22.57 -8.07 -6.83
N GLU A 39 23.35 -7.56 -5.88
CA GLU A 39 23.06 -6.30 -5.19
C GLU A 39 22.96 -5.13 -6.17
N GLN A 40 23.89 -5.03 -7.12
CA GLN A 40 23.82 -4.04 -8.21
C GLN A 40 22.53 -4.17 -9.04
N ARG A 41 22.13 -5.39 -9.44
CA ARG A 41 20.89 -5.60 -10.19
C ARG A 41 19.64 -5.23 -9.38
N VAL A 42 19.61 -5.56 -8.08
CA VAL A 42 18.51 -5.18 -7.19
C VAL A 42 18.45 -3.66 -7.04
N SER A 43 19.59 -3.01 -6.84
CA SER A 43 19.68 -1.56 -6.73
C SER A 43 19.24 -0.87 -8.02
N ALA A 44 19.75 -1.30 -9.17
CA ALA A 44 19.36 -0.77 -10.48
C ALA A 44 17.86 -0.97 -10.75
N ALA A 45 17.29 -2.13 -10.38
CA ALA A 45 15.86 -2.36 -10.49
C ALA A 45 15.03 -1.47 -9.55
N ARG A 46 15.55 -1.12 -8.37
CA ARG A 46 14.91 -0.17 -7.44
C ARG A 46 14.97 1.27 -7.97
N GLN A 47 16.12 1.70 -8.48
CA GLN A 47 16.28 3.03 -9.08
C GLN A 47 15.38 3.17 -10.31
N LEU A 48 15.44 2.23 -11.24
CA LEU A 48 14.63 2.24 -12.45
C LEU A 48 13.13 2.14 -12.14
N TYR A 49 12.75 1.51 -11.01
CA TYR A 49 11.40 1.57 -10.49
C TYR A 49 11.05 2.97 -9.94
N ALA A 50 11.90 3.56 -9.10
CA ALA A 50 11.68 4.88 -8.52
C ALA A 50 11.63 5.99 -9.58
N GLU A 51 12.49 5.93 -10.60
CA GLU A 51 12.47 6.82 -11.77
C GLU A 51 11.18 6.68 -12.55
N ARG A 52 10.74 5.44 -12.80
CA ARG A 52 9.52 5.17 -13.58
C ARG A 52 8.22 5.42 -12.83
N TRP A 53 8.22 5.38 -11.51
CA TRP A 53 6.97 5.33 -10.76
C TRP A 53 6.88 6.33 -9.60
N GLY A 54 7.96 7.07 -9.34
CA GLY A 54 8.13 7.89 -8.14
C GLY A 54 8.52 7.03 -6.92
N ALA A 55 8.95 7.71 -5.85
CA ALA A 55 9.17 7.05 -4.57
C ALA A 55 7.82 6.55 -4.00
N PRO A 56 7.76 5.32 -3.47
CA PRO A 56 6.60 4.85 -2.72
C PRO A 56 6.46 5.65 -1.42
N GLY A 57 5.24 6.00 -1.05
CA GLY A 57 4.94 6.63 0.24
C GLY A 57 4.39 5.64 1.26
N SER A 58 4.45 6.00 2.54
CA SER A 58 3.81 5.27 3.63
C SER A 58 2.59 6.02 4.14
N TYR A 59 1.46 5.33 4.25
CA TYR A 59 0.17 5.92 4.59
C TYR A 59 -0.50 5.17 5.74
N LEU A 60 -1.04 5.93 6.69
CA LEU A 60 -1.93 5.43 7.74
C LEU A 60 -3.37 5.89 7.44
N LEU A 61 -4.31 4.95 7.37
CA LEU A 61 -5.72 5.24 7.09
C LEU A 61 -6.59 4.72 8.24
N PRO A 62 -7.09 5.62 9.12
CA PRO A 62 -8.00 5.25 10.20
C PRO A 62 -9.46 5.14 9.73
N CYS A 63 -10.06 3.97 9.92
CA CYS A 63 -11.48 3.67 9.69
C CYS A 63 -12.17 3.43 11.05
N ASN A 64 -12.36 4.49 11.84
CA ASN A 64 -12.91 4.37 13.18
C ASN A 64 -14.43 4.09 13.16
N ASP A 65 -15.19 4.92 12.45
CA ASP A 65 -16.66 4.86 12.46
C ASP A 65 -17.27 4.49 11.09
N SER A 66 -16.61 4.90 10.01
CA SER A 66 -17.03 4.62 8.63
C SER A 66 -15.82 4.37 7.72
N LEU A 67 -16.07 3.82 6.53
CA LEU A 67 -15.07 3.80 5.47
C LEU A 67 -15.01 5.18 4.82
N PRO A 68 -13.82 5.71 4.52
CA PRO A 68 -13.73 6.90 3.68
C PRO A 68 -14.15 6.55 2.24
N GLY A 69 -15.05 7.35 1.66
CA GLY A 69 -15.62 7.15 0.32
C GLY A 69 -17.00 6.46 0.30
N GLU A 70 -17.48 6.17 -0.92
CA GLU A 70 -18.89 5.80 -1.16
C GLU A 70 -19.21 4.30 -0.95
N SER A 71 -18.28 3.40 -1.30
CA SER A 71 -18.51 1.94 -1.22
C SER A 71 -17.25 1.16 -0.85
N ILE A 72 -17.44 -0.05 -0.29
CA ILE A 72 -16.33 -0.93 0.08
C ILE A 72 -15.50 -1.38 -1.13
N ASP A 73 -16.14 -1.58 -2.29
CA ASP A 73 -15.45 -1.95 -3.53
C ASP A 73 -14.59 -0.81 -4.04
N SER A 74 -15.11 0.42 -4.05
CA SER A 74 -14.36 1.61 -4.43
C SER A 74 -13.16 1.84 -3.51
N PHE A 75 -13.36 1.64 -2.21
CA PHE A 75 -12.30 1.71 -1.21
C PHE A 75 -11.22 0.65 -1.47
N ARG A 76 -11.59 -0.61 -1.69
CA ARG A 76 -10.65 -1.70 -1.99
C ARG A 76 -9.86 -1.44 -3.27
N GLU A 77 -10.52 -1.02 -4.35
CA GLU A 77 -9.85 -0.70 -5.61
C GLU A 77 -8.88 0.47 -5.45
N THR A 78 -9.24 1.48 -4.67
CA THR A 78 -8.34 2.62 -4.36
C THR A 78 -7.09 2.15 -3.63
N LEU A 79 -7.26 1.36 -2.57
CA LEU A 79 -6.14 0.82 -1.79
C LEU A 79 -5.25 -0.10 -2.62
N LEU A 80 -5.86 -0.95 -3.44
CA LEU A 80 -5.14 -1.86 -4.32
C LEU A 80 -4.38 -1.09 -5.41
N ALA A 81 -4.96 -0.02 -5.96
CA ALA A 81 -4.27 0.85 -6.91
C ALA A 81 -3.05 1.52 -6.27
N ALA A 82 -3.17 2.09 -5.07
CA ALA A 82 -2.05 2.66 -4.31
C ALA A 82 -0.97 1.60 -3.99
N ALA A 83 -1.37 0.42 -3.53
CA ALA A 83 -0.46 -0.66 -3.19
C ALA A 83 0.32 -1.18 -4.41
N ARG A 84 -0.36 -1.30 -5.57
CA ARG A 84 0.28 -1.58 -6.87
C ARG A 84 1.19 -0.43 -7.28
N GLN A 85 0.86 0.80 -6.88
CA GLN A 85 1.74 1.97 -6.97
C GLN A 85 2.92 1.96 -5.98
N GLY A 86 3.13 0.85 -5.27
CA GLY A 86 4.27 0.64 -4.38
C GLY A 86 4.09 1.27 -3.01
N ASP A 87 3.02 2.06 -2.81
CA ASP A 87 2.71 2.71 -1.54
C ASP A 87 2.40 1.65 -0.48
N ARG A 88 2.86 1.88 0.74
CA ARG A 88 2.58 1.05 1.92
C ARG A 88 1.40 1.65 2.66
N ILE A 89 0.35 0.87 2.86
CA ILE A 89 -0.88 1.36 3.47
C ILE A 89 -1.18 0.52 4.70
N THR A 90 -1.25 1.20 5.84
CA THR A 90 -1.72 0.61 7.09
C THR A 90 -3.14 1.10 7.34
N VAL A 91 -4.11 0.21 7.27
CA VAL A 91 -5.51 0.50 7.60
C VAL A 91 -5.74 0.11 9.05
N THR A 92 -6.12 1.08 9.88
CA THR A 92 -6.54 0.80 11.27
C THR A 92 -8.06 0.89 11.33
N ALA A 93 -8.71 -0.01 12.06
CA ALA A 93 -10.17 -0.01 12.12
C ALA A 93 -10.68 -0.40 13.51
N ALA A 94 -11.77 0.22 13.96
CA ALA A 94 -12.45 -0.21 15.18
C ALA A 94 -12.98 -1.65 15.04
N ALA A 95 -13.14 -2.38 16.14
CA ALA A 95 -13.39 -3.83 16.14
C ALA A 95 -14.51 -4.30 15.17
N LYS A 96 -15.64 -3.57 15.09
CA LYS A 96 -16.75 -3.91 14.17
C LYS A 96 -16.32 -3.76 12.71
N GLN A 97 -15.70 -2.64 12.37
CA GLN A 97 -15.27 -2.31 11.01
C GLN A 97 -14.07 -3.16 10.58
N GLY A 98 -13.14 -3.43 11.48
CA GLY A 98 -12.03 -4.35 11.25
C GLY A 98 -12.51 -5.76 10.92
N ARG A 99 -13.57 -6.24 11.59
CA ARG A 99 -14.15 -7.56 11.27
C ARG A 99 -14.74 -7.59 9.87
N LEU A 100 -15.50 -6.55 9.48
CA LEU A 100 -16.07 -6.43 8.13
C LEU A 100 -14.95 -6.44 7.08
N LEU A 101 -13.92 -5.60 7.25
CA LEU A 101 -12.80 -5.51 6.32
C LEU A 101 -11.98 -6.81 6.21
N LEU A 102 -11.86 -7.58 7.29
CA LEU A 102 -11.23 -8.90 7.24
C LEU A 102 -12.06 -9.93 6.48
N GLN A 103 -13.38 -9.94 6.70
CA GLN A 103 -14.29 -10.84 5.98
C GLN A 103 -14.27 -10.57 4.48
N GLU A 104 -14.12 -9.29 4.11
CA GLU A 104 -13.94 -8.85 2.73
C GLU A 104 -12.53 -9.14 2.19
N GLY A 105 -11.62 -9.66 3.00
CA GLY A 105 -10.29 -10.09 2.56
C GLY A 105 -9.32 -8.93 2.32
N LEU A 106 -9.50 -7.78 2.97
CA LEU A 106 -8.67 -6.59 2.76
C LEU A 106 -7.17 -6.88 2.97
N SER A 107 -6.82 -7.64 4.01
CA SER A 107 -5.44 -8.01 4.33
C SER A 107 -4.81 -8.97 3.32
N ALA A 108 -5.60 -9.60 2.45
CA ALA A 108 -5.11 -10.51 1.41
C ALA A 108 -5.00 -9.83 0.04
N LEU A 109 -5.39 -8.56 -0.09
CA LEU A 109 -5.39 -7.85 -1.37
C LEU A 109 -3.98 -7.66 -1.94
N HIS A 110 -3.02 -7.27 -1.10
CA HIS A 110 -1.65 -6.96 -1.53
C HIS A 110 -0.68 -6.98 -0.35
N GLU A 111 0.59 -7.36 -0.57
CA GLU A 111 1.66 -7.37 0.45
C GLU A 111 1.94 -6.01 1.12
N ASN A 112 1.53 -4.93 0.47
CA ASN A 112 1.73 -3.55 0.94
C ASN A 112 0.51 -3.02 1.70
N ILE A 113 -0.57 -3.79 1.83
CA ILE A 113 -1.76 -3.41 2.59
C ILE A 113 -1.75 -4.20 3.88
N THR A 114 -1.57 -3.51 5.00
CA THR A 114 -1.64 -4.08 6.34
C THR A 114 -2.93 -3.63 7.00
N MET A 115 -3.66 -4.56 7.62
CA MET A 115 -4.85 -4.25 8.40
C MET A 115 -4.57 -4.46 9.89
N LEU A 116 -4.85 -3.44 10.70
CA LEU A 116 -4.76 -3.47 12.15
C LEU A 116 -6.15 -3.24 12.78
N ALA A 117 -6.76 -4.31 13.29
CA ALA A 117 -7.98 -4.20 14.08
C ALA A 117 -7.65 -3.63 15.48
N LEU A 118 -8.25 -2.49 15.83
CA LEU A 118 -8.07 -1.89 17.13
C LEU A 118 -8.88 -2.64 18.20
N PRO A 119 -8.27 -2.96 19.35
CA PRO A 119 -8.98 -3.58 20.44
C PRO A 119 -10.03 -2.62 21.03
N ARG A 120 -11.09 -3.17 21.62
CA ARG A 120 -12.11 -2.37 22.32
C ARG A 120 -11.53 -1.64 23.53
N LEU A 121 -10.57 -2.26 24.20
CA LEU A 121 -9.89 -1.70 25.37
C LEU A 121 -8.54 -1.13 24.94
N PHE A 122 -8.29 0.13 25.30
CA PHE A 122 -7.05 0.86 25.01
C PHE A 122 -6.68 0.96 23.50
N PRO A 123 -7.62 1.33 22.60
CA PRO A 123 -7.34 1.45 21.17
C PRO A 123 -6.19 2.44 20.88
N GLY A 124 -6.11 3.52 21.66
CA GLY A 124 -5.05 4.53 21.53
C GLY A 124 -3.63 3.98 21.70
N ARG A 125 -3.42 2.93 22.50
CA ARG A 125 -2.08 2.33 22.69
C ARG A 125 -1.64 1.58 21.43
N VAL A 126 -2.55 0.86 20.79
CA VAL A 126 -2.26 0.15 19.54
C VAL A 126 -2.06 1.13 18.40
N MET A 127 -2.92 2.16 18.32
CA MET A 127 -2.77 3.24 17.35
C MET A 127 -1.41 3.95 17.48
N ARG A 128 -1.00 4.30 18.71
CA ARG A 128 0.29 4.93 18.95
C ARG A 128 1.46 4.07 18.46
N ARG A 129 1.45 2.77 18.77
CA ARG A 129 2.49 1.84 18.30
C ARG A 129 2.51 1.73 16.78
N ALA A 130 1.35 1.73 16.14
CA ALA A 130 1.26 1.72 14.68
C ALA A 130 1.87 2.99 14.09
N VAL A 131 1.54 4.16 14.63
CA VAL A 131 2.14 5.44 14.23
C VAL A 131 3.65 5.43 14.42
N GLU A 132 4.14 5.04 15.61
CA GLU A 132 5.58 4.95 15.91
C GLU A 132 6.32 4.02 14.95
N GLY A 133 5.75 2.85 14.64
CA GLY A 133 6.33 1.90 13.68
C GLY A 133 6.41 2.48 12.27
N ILE A 134 5.33 3.12 11.81
CA ILE A 134 5.29 3.76 10.48
C ILE A 134 6.30 4.90 10.38
N VAL A 135 6.37 5.78 11.38
CA VAL A 135 7.32 6.91 11.41
C VAL A 135 8.77 6.40 11.50
N GLY A 136 9.01 5.32 12.24
CA GLY A 136 10.32 4.69 12.32
C GLY A 136 10.81 4.13 10.98
N ASP A 137 9.89 3.62 10.17
CA ASP A 137 10.18 3.11 8.82
C ASP A 137 10.27 4.23 7.77
N ASP A 138 9.46 5.29 7.92
CA ASP A 138 9.33 6.40 6.98
C ASP A 138 8.90 7.70 7.68
N ALA A 139 9.85 8.61 7.89
CA ALA A 139 9.57 9.92 8.51
C ALA A 139 8.68 10.83 7.64
N GLY A 140 8.54 10.53 6.34
CA GLY A 140 7.65 11.24 5.41
C GLY A 140 6.23 10.67 5.36
N ALA A 141 5.90 9.71 6.23
CA ALA A 141 4.60 9.06 6.23
C ALA A 141 3.44 10.04 6.50
N MET A 142 2.30 9.76 5.88
CA MET A 142 1.10 10.59 5.96
C MET A 142 -0.07 9.83 6.58
N VAL A 143 -0.87 10.51 7.39
CA VAL A 143 -2.21 10.06 7.78
C VAL A 143 -3.24 10.54 6.76
N ILE A 144 -4.08 9.63 6.30
CA ILE A 144 -5.23 9.92 5.44
C ILE A 144 -6.44 10.16 6.33
N THR A 145 -6.83 11.42 6.47
CA THR A 145 -7.96 11.83 7.31
C THR A 145 -8.49 13.18 6.86
N ASP A 146 -9.81 13.34 6.90
CA ASP A 146 -10.48 14.62 6.69
C ASP A 146 -10.66 15.37 8.03
N ASP A 147 -10.40 14.70 9.15
CA ASP A 147 -10.41 15.31 10.48
C ASP A 147 -9.12 16.07 10.78
N THR A 148 -9.27 17.36 11.08
CA THR A 148 -8.16 18.26 11.42
C THR A 148 -7.71 18.13 12.89
N ALA A 149 -8.51 17.48 13.75
CA ALA A 149 -8.25 17.35 15.18
C ALA A 149 -7.18 16.29 15.53
N THR A 150 -6.79 15.45 14.58
CA THR A 150 -5.87 14.33 14.85
C THR A 150 -4.41 14.79 15.01
N THR A 151 -3.86 14.85 16.22
CA THR A 151 -2.51 15.37 16.55
C THR A 151 -1.38 14.35 16.42
N TRP A 152 -1.35 13.53 15.36
CA TRP A 152 -0.23 12.62 15.13
C TRP A 152 0.96 13.34 14.48
N SER A 153 2.17 12.83 14.70
CA SER A 153 3.41 13.36 14.12
C SER A 153 3.57 13.07 12.62
N LEU A 154 2.49 12.67 11.94
CA LEU A 154 2.46 12.34 10.52
C LEU A 154 2.03 13.57 9.71
N GLY A 155 2.49 13.66 8.47
CA GLY A 155 1.89 14.57 7.50
C GLY A 155 0.41 14.24 7.29
N ARG A 156 -0.40 15.16 6.79
CA ARG A 156 -1.84 14.93 6.59
C ARG A 156 -2.21 15.02 5.12
N LEU A 157 -3.16 14.18 4.72
CA LEU A 157 -3.72 14.16 3.38
C LEU A 157 -5.22 13.81 3.48
N SER A 158 -6.07 14.51 2.75
CA SER A 158 -7.49 14.13 2.69
C SER A 158 -7.66 12.82 1.91
N TYR A 159 -8.77 12.10 2.11
CA TYR A 159 -9.02 10.90 1.30
C TYR A 159 -9.21 11.25 -0.19
N ALA A 160 -9.84 12.39 -0.47
CA ALA A 160 -10.01 12.89 -1.82
C ALA A 160 -8.66 13.15 -2.50
N ASP A 161 -7.73 13.84 -1.84
CA ASP A 161 -6.41 14.13 -2.39
C ASP A 161 -5.58 12.86 -2.56
N PHE A 162 -5.68 11.91 -1.63
CA PHE A 162 -5.06 10.60 -1.77
C PHE A 162 -5.54 9.89 -3.04
N THR A 163 -6.86 9.83 -3.27
CA THR A 163 -7.42 9.22 -4.48
C THR A 163 -7.02 9.97 -5.76
N ALA A 164 -6.98 11.30 -5.71
CA ALA A 164 -6.56 12.14 -6.83
C ALA A 164 -5.08 11.90 -7.17
N ASN A 165 -4.21 11.81 -6.16
CA ASN A 165 -2.79 11.53 -6.35
C ASN A 165 -2.54 10.16 -6.99
N ILE A 166 -3.28 9.13 -6.57
CA ILE A 166 -3.22 7.80 -7.20
C ILE A 166 -3.64 7.88 -8.67
N ARG A 167 -4.73 8.59 -8.98
CA ARG A 167 -5.21 8.77 -10.36
C ARG A 167 -4.21 9.56 -11.21
N LEU A 168 -3.70 10.68 -10.71
CA LEU A 168 -2.70 11.49 -11.40
C LEU A 168 -1.42 10.71 -11.69
N ARG A 169 -0.91 9.94 -10.71
CA ARG A 169 0.24 9.05 -10.92
C ARG A 169 -0.07 8.02 -11.99
N ARG A 170 -1.24 7.40 -11.95
CA ARG A 170 -1.67 6.42 -12.96
C ARG A 170 -1.75 7.03 -14.36
N ASP A 171 -2.41 8.18 -14.49
CA ASP A 171 -2.71 8.82 -15.77
C ASP A 171 -1.46 9.42 -16.42
N ARG A 172 -0.54 9.99 -15.62
CA ARG A 172 0.78 10.45 -16.09
C ARG A 172 1.53 9.39 -16.90
N TYR A 173 1.38 8.11 -16.53
CA TYR A 173 2.07 7.01 -17.21
C TYR A 173 1.23 6.35 -18.31
N TYR A 174 -0.09 6.25 -18.16
CA TYR A 174 -0.93 5.69 -19.24
C TYR A 174 -1.12 6.64 -20.41
N GLN A 175 -1.11 7.95 -20.19
CA GLN A 175 -1.18 8.93 -21.28
C GLN A 175 0.20 9.32 -21.83
N GLY A 176 1.27 9.19 -21.04
CA GLY A 176 2.66 9.40 -21.48
C GLY A 176 3.32 8.21 -22.18
N GLY A 177 2.61 7.07 -22.29
CA GLY A 177 3.12 5.79 -22.82
C GLY A 177 2.79 5.51 -24.30
N GLY A 178 2.32 6.51 -25.05
CA GLY A 178 2.39 6.46 -26.52
C GLY A 178 3.80 6.85 -26.94
N HIS A 179 4.54 5.91 -27.55
CA HIS A 179 5.95 6.00 -27.99
C HIS A 179 7.00 5.57 -26.95
N VAL A 180 7.15 4.25 -26.79
CA VAL A 180 8.48 3.60 -26.88
C VAL A 180 8.32 2.37 -27.74
#